data_AF-A0A5R9LR49-F1
#
_entry.id   AF-A0A5R9LR49-F1
#
_cell.length_a   1.000
_cell.length_b   1.000
_cell.length_c   1.000
_cell.angle_alpha   90.00
_cell.angle_beta   90.00
_cell.angle_gamma   90.00
#
_symmetry.space_group_name_H-M   'P 1'
#
loop_
_entity.id
_entity.type
_entity.pdbx_description
1 polymer ?
#
loop_
_entity_poly.entity_id
_entity_poly.type
_entity_poly.pdbx_seq_one_letter_code
_entity_poly.pdbx_strand_id
1 'polypeptide(L)'
;MSLFRRSKSTPTTAAEHLRRQLANAADWSITIARRRTTPGQPTRVTVDDVLARAAHDFNLLTVPPQAAAALRDRLHVRGTDNITTDAYHYDPTP
;
A
#
# COMPACT_ATOMS: atom_id res chain seq x y z
N MET A 1 3.01 -33.72 -26.42
CA MET A 1 1.79 -32.89 -26.25
C MET A 1 1.80 -32.31 -24.84
N SER A 2 2.28 -31.08 -24.66
CA SER A 2 2.31 -30.41 -23.35
C SER A 2 1.06 -29.56 -23.18
N LEU A 3 0.23 -29.94 -22.20
CA LEU A 3 -0.97 -29.22 -21.81
C LEU A 3 -0.58 -27.95 -21.02
N PHE A 4 -0.64 -26.79 -21.68
CA PHE A 4 -0.57 -25.51 -20.98
C PHE A 4 -1.87 -25.29 -20.18
N ARG A 5 -1.83 -25.59 -18.88
CA ARG A 5 -2.90 -25.25 -17.95
C ARG A 5 -2.86 -23.74 -17.67
N ARG A 6 -3.51 -22.95 -18.53
CA ARG A 6 -3.74 -21.52 -18.28
C ARG A 6 -4.75 -21.40 -17.13
N SER A 7 -4.24 -21.29 -15.91
CA SER A 7 -5.04 -21.00 -14.73
C SER A 7 -5.74 -19.65 -14.93
N LYS A 8 -7.02 -19.68 -15.31
CA LYS A 8 -7.92 -18.53 -15.19
C LYS A 8 -8.08 -18.25 -13.70
N SER A 9 -7.20 -17.43 -13.14
CA SER A 9 -7.46 -16.84 -11.83
C SER A 9 -8.80 -16.12 -11.92
N THR A 10 -9.76 -16.52 -11.09
CA THR A 10 -11.05 -15.85 -11.01
C THR A 10 -10.84 -14.39 -10.64
N PRO A 11 -11.65 -13.44 -11.15
CA PRO A 11 -11.44 -12.01 -10.95
C PRO A 11 -11.35 -11.63 -9.46
N THR A 12 -12.05 -12.36 -8.60
CA THR A 12 -11.98 -12.24 -7.14
C THR A 12 -10.57 -12.47 -6.59
N THR A 13 -9.86 -13.50 -7.06
CA THR A 13 -8.51 -13.83 -6.59
C THR A 13 -7.48 -12.78 -7.03
N ALA A 14 -7.62 -12.22 -8.22
CA ALA A 14 -6.71 -11.17 -8.69
C ALA A 14 -6.89 -9.87 -7.91
N ALA A 15 -8.14 -9.47 -7.64
CA ALA A 15 -8.44 -8.27 -6.85
C ALA A 15 -7.98 -8.43 -5.38
N GLU A 16 -8.19 -9.60 -4.78
CA GLU A 16 -7.69 -9.89 -3.44
C GLU A 16 -6.16 -9.90 -3.39
N HIS A 17 -5.51 -10.46 -4.41
CA HIS A 17 -4.05 -10.47 -4.51
C HIS A 17 -3.49 -9.05 -4.58
N LEU A 18 -4.06 -8.20 -5.43
CA LEU A 18 -3.71 -6.78 -5.52
C LEU A 18 -3.88 -6.07 -4.17
N ARG A 19 -5.02 -6.28 -3.50
CA ARG A 19 -5.29 -5.69 -2.18
C ARG A 19 -4.22 -6.09 -1.16
N ARG A 20 -3.83 -7.37 -1.14
CA ARG A 20 -2.76 -7.86 -0.23
C ARG A 20 -1.41 -7.24 -0.53
N GLN A 21 -1.05 -7.10 -1.81
CA GLN A 21 0.21 -6.46 -2.20
C GLN A 21 0.24 -4.99 -1.77
N LEU A 22 -0.85 -4.24 -1.97
CA LEU A 22 -0.93 -2.84 -1.51
C LEU A 22 -0.90 -2.72 0.01
N ALA A 23 -1.57 -3.61 0.73
CA ALA A 23 -1.51 -3.66 2.19
C ALA A 23 -0.07 -3.90 2.70
N ASN A 24 0.65 -4.84 2.06
CA ASN A 24 2.04 -5.12 2.39
C ASN A 24 2.94 -3.92 2.06
N ALA A 25 2.76 -3.27 0.91
CA ALA A 25 3.51 -2.07 0.55
C ALA A 25 3.31 -0.93 1.57
N ALA A 26 2.07 -0.73 2.04
CA ALA A 26 1.75 0.25 3.08
C ALA A 26 2.42 -0.11 4.42
N ASP A 27 2.37 -1.38 4.84
CA ASP A 27 3.02 -1.83 6.08
C ASP A 27 4.53 -1.64 6.07
N TRP A 28 5.18 -1.96 4.95
CA TRP A 28 6.62 -1.75 4.77
C TRP A 28 6.96 -0.27 4.79
N SER A 29 6.17 0.57 4.11
CA SER A 29 6.37 2.02 4.09
C SER A 29 6.29 2.61 5.50
N ILE A 30 5.26 2.25 6.28
CA ILE A 30 5.12 2.66 7.68
C ILE A 30 6.32 2.19 8.52
N THR A 31 6.71 0.91 8.37
CA THR A 31 7.78 0.32 9.18
C THR A 31 9.13 0.96 8.89
N ILE A 32 9.45 1.19 7.62
CA ILE A 32 10.69 1.83 7.19
C ILE A 32 10.70 3.29 7.65
N ALA A 33 9.60 4.02 7.49
CA ALA A 33 9.51 5.41 7.95
C ALA A 33 9.72 5.51 9.46
N ARG A 34 9.08 4.65 10.25
CA ARG A 34 9.30 4.59 11.70
C ARG A 34 10.74 4.29 12.09
N ARG A 35 11.41 3.39 11.36
CA ARG A 35 12.84 3.07 11.60
C ARG A 35 13.78 4.22 11.27
N ARG A 36 13.41 5.07 10.31
CA ARG A 36 14.20 6.25 9.91
C ARG A 36 13.91 7.48 10.77
N THR A 37 12.76 7.51 11.44
CA THR A 37 12.34 8.63 12.26
C THR A 37 12.98 8.53 13.64
N THR A 38 13.56 9.63 14.11
CA THR A 38 14.09 9.73 15.47
C THR A 38 12.99 9.48 16.50
N PRO A 39 13.24 8.71 17.58
CA PRO A 39 12.25 8.50 18.64
C PRO A 39 11.65 9.81 19.15
N GLY A 40 10.32 9.86 19.25
CA GLY A 40 9.57 11.05 19.68
C GLY A 40 9.28 12.07 18.57
N GLN A 41 9.87 11.96 17.38
CA GLN A 41 9.54 12.82 16.24
C GLN A 41 8.37 12.27 15.42
N PRO A 42 7.53 13.15 14.83
CA PRO A 42 6.46 12.72 13.94
C PRO A 42 7.02 11.93 12.75
N THR A 43 6.47 10.75 12.50
CA THR A 43 6.80 9.96 11.31
C THR A 43 5.92 10.43 10.16
N ARG A 44 6.51 10.76 9.01
CA ARG A 44 5.75 11.05 7.78
C ARG A 44 5.68 9.81 6.90
N VAL A 45 4.48 9.46 6.45
CA VAL A 45 4.24 8.39 5.47
C VAL A 45 3.21 8.88 4.45
N THR A 46 3.57 8.89 3.18
CA THR A 46 2.75 9.41 2.10
C THR A 46 2.19 8.32 1.20
N VAL A 47 1.19 8.65 0.39
CA VAL A 47 0.69 7.80 -0.67
C VAL A 47 1.80 7.46 -1.67
N ASP A 48 2.68 8.42 -1.99
CA ASP A 48 3.82 8.19 -2.89
C ASP A 48 4.82 7.16 -2.34
N ASP A 49 5.04 7.12 -1.02
CA ASP A 49 5.88 6.07 -0.41
C ASP A 49 5.31 4.67 -0.69
N VAL A 50 3.98 4.53 -0.61
CA VAL A 50 3.28 3.28 -0.88
C VAL A 50 3.32 2.93 -2.37
N LEU A 51 3.13 3.91 -3.26
CA LEU A 51 3.23 3.73 -4.71
C LEU A 51 4.64 3.28 -5.12
N ALA A 52 5.67 3.97 -4.62
CA ALA A 52 7.06 3.64 -4.88
C ALA A 52 7.40 2.23 -4.37
N ARG A 53 6.90 1.85 -3.19
CA ARG A 53 7.08 0.52 -2.63
C ARG A 53 6.35 -0.55 -3.44
N ALA A 54 5.12 -0.29 -3.86
CA ALA A 54 4.33 -1.22 -4.66
C ALA A 54 4.96 -1.47 -6.03
N ALA A 55 5.49 -0.41 -6.67
CA ALA A 55 6.25 -0.53 -7.91
C ALA A 55 7.55 -1.33 -7.70
N HIS A 56 8.31 -1.03 -6.65
CA HIS A 56 9.60 -1.68 -6.38
C HIS A 56 9.47 -3.17 -6.02
N ASP A 57 8.56 -3.53 -5.11
CA ASP A 57 8.50 -4.89 -4.55
C ASP A 57 7.60 -5.83 -5.36
N PHE A 58 6.59 -5.29 -6.04
CA PHE A 58 5.55 -6.09 -6.70
C PHE A 58 5.39 -5.78 -8.19
N ASN A 59 6.19 -4.86 -8.75
CA ASN A 59 6.03 -4.37 -10.12
C ASN A 59 4.60 -3.88 -10.42
N LEU A 60 3.95 -3.29 -9.41
CA LEU A 60 2.58 -2.81 -9.51
C LEU A 60 2.55 -1.34 -9.93
N LEU A 61 1.98 -1.10 -11.11
CA LEU A 61 1.53 0.23 -11.53
C LEU A 61 0.10 0.40 -11.06
N THR A 62 -0.08 1.02 -9.89
CA THR A 62 -1.39 1.31 -9.29
C THR A 62 -1.67 2.80 -9.30
N VAL A 63 -2.94 3.16 -9.11
CA VAL A 63 -3.36 4.56 -9.02
C VAL A 63 -3.36 5.04 -7.56
N PRO A 64 -3.11 6.33 -7.34
CA PRO A 64 -3.02 6.88 -5.98
C PRO A 64 -4.23 6.61 -5.07
N PRO A 65 -5.51 6.61 -5.53
CA PRO A 65 -6.65 6.29 -4.66
C PRO A 65 -6.59 4.90 -4.01
N GLN A 66 -6.04 3.89 -4.71
CA GLN A 66 -5.92 2.54 -4.18
C GLN A 66 -4.83 2.46 -3.10
N ALA A 67 -3.71 3.14 -3.34
CA ALA A 67 -2.62 3.26 -2.36
C ALA A 67 -3.06 4.06 -1.13
N ALA A 68 -3.81 5.16 -1.32
CA ALA A 68 -4.41 5.94 -0.24
C ALA A 68 -5.39 5.12 0.60
N ALA A 69 -6.28 4.34 -0.03
CA ALA A 69 -7.17 3.42 0.67
C ALA A 69 -6.40 2.37 1.48
N ALA A 70 -5.37 1.73 0.89
CA ALA A 70 -4.55 0.76 1.60
C ALA A 70 -3.80 1.39 2.79
N LEU A 71 -3.23 2.59 2.61
CA LEU A 71 -2.53 3.28 3.70
C LEU A 71 -3.48 3.65 4.85
N ARG A 72 -4.68 4.16 4.54
CA ARG A 72 -5.73 4.43 5.55
C ARG A 72 -6.13 3.17 6.31
N ASP A 73 -6.40 2.08 5.60
CA ASP A 73 -6.76 0.79 6.21
C ASP A 73 -5.68 0.31 7.19
N ARG A 74 -4.41 0.39 6.79
CA ARG A 74 -3.29 -0.04 7.65
C ARG A 74 -3.07 0.88 8.84
N LEU A 75 -3.21 2.18 8.66
CA LEU A 75 -3.14 3.15 9.76
C LEU A 75 -4.27 2.96 10.78
N HIS A 76 -5.47 2.62 10.32
CA HIS A 76 -6.58 2.27 11.21
C HIS A 76 -6.28 1.04 12.07
N VAL A 77 -5.64 0.01 11.50
CA VAL A 77 -5.28 -1.23 12.21
C VAL A 77 -4.08 -1.04 13.15
N ARG A 78 -3.07 -0.27 12.74
CA ARG A 78 -1.80 -0.12 13.48
C ARG A 78 -1.79 1.05 14.46
N GLY A 79 -2.77 1.94 14.37
CA GLY A 79 -2.78 3.22 15.07
C GLY A 79 -2.04 4.32 14.30
N THR A 80 -2.54 5.54 14.43
CA THR A 80 -2.01 6.75 13.79
C THR A 80 -1.08 7.55 14.69
N ASP A 81 -0.79 7.05 15.90
CA ASP A 81 -0.02 7.80 16.89
C ASP A 81 1.32 8.27 16.32
N ASN A 82 1.49 9.61 16.33
CA ASN A 82 2.67 10.29 15.85
C ASN A 82 3.00 10.03 14.36
N ILE A 83 2.00 9.72 13.53
CA ILE A 83 2.12 9.61 12.07
C ILE A 83 1.37 10.76 11.38
N THR A 84 2.04 11.39 10.42
CA THR A 84 1.43 12.34 9.47
C THR A 84 1.33 11.69 8.08
N THR A 85 0.19 11.88 7.41
CA THR A 85 -0.07 11.28 6.09
C THR A 85 -0.99 12.14 5.23
N ASP A 86 -0.81 12.09 3.92
CA ASP A 86 -1.66 12.70 2.90
C ASP A 86 -2.79 11.76 2.44
N ALA A 87 -2.86 10.52 2.94
CA ALA A 87 -3.84 9.53 2.52
C ALA A 87 -5.31 9.93 2.79
N TYR A 88 -5.54 10.87 3.71
CA TYR A 88 -6.88 11.43 4.00
C TYR A 88 -7.22 12.67 3.16
N HIS A 89 -6.21 13.28 2.53
CA HIS A 89 -6.36 14.44 1.65
C HIS A 89 -6.35 14.06 0.17
N TYR A 90 -6.09 12.78 -0.13
CA TYR A 90 -6.34 12.21 -1.44
C TYR A 90 -7.85 12.10 -1.67
N ASP A 91 -8.41 13.16 -2.23
CA ASP A 91 -9.79 13.16 -2.72
C ASP A 91 -9.82 12.41 -4.06
N PRO A 92 -10.57 11.31 -4.20
CA PRO A 92 -10.82 10.69 -5.48
C PRO A 92 -11.84 11.52 -6.27
N THR A 93 -11.55 12.80 -6.53
CA THR A 93 -12.34 13.52 -7.54
C THR A 93 -11.94 13.01 -8.93
N PRO A 94 -12.93 12.61 -9.75
CA PRO A 94 -12.72 11.97 -11.05
C PRO A 94 -12.02 12.87 -12.08
#